data_AF-A0A0C3CVN8-F1
#
_entry.id   AF-A0A0C3CVN8-F1
#
_cell.length_a   1.000
_cell.length_b   1.000
_cell.length_c   1.000
_cell.angle_alpha   90.00
_cell.angle_beta   90.00
_cell.angle_gamma   90.00
#
_symmetry.space_group_name_H-M   'P 1'
#
loop_
_entity.id
_entity.type
_entity.pdbx_description
1 polymer ?
#
loop_
_entity_poly.entity_id
_entity_poly.type
_entity_poly.pdbx_seq_one_letter_code
_entity_poly.pdbx_strand_id
1 'polypeptide(L)'
;MLLKASVGECQLPNGLIGANITIFARRQQPLDVARDEILAARASTSQEVRAVSLDLADAPQVKKIFGSQPRLADALYCVAGGTSTETGFLADISPIDLEQCMRKNYLTSAYSAQVMLKMWMEDDKESQNRSQQTPIHKVRQIVFVSSAAAFVGFPGYIAYTTAKCAVRALADTLRSEALRYSGPTSTYRIHCAFPSNFISSAFMDEQKSKPELTKRMEGTTASMAELSRRLHSSKQVASYIIAAVRRGDFAICSELEAAVLFANMIGPSPMRGLGIVDLFLALLMRFIFWPIARRRFDAMCVKDGTSRKTHEASV
;
A
#
# COMPACT_ATOMS: atom_id res chain seq x y z
N MET A 1 -7.16 6.46 0.29
CA MET A 1 -8.52 5.98 0.58
C MET A 1 -8.35 4.68 1.35
N LEU A 2 -8.82 4.58 2.57
CA LEU A 2 -8.83 3.30 3.29
C LEU A 2 -10.16 2.62 3.00
N LEU A 3 -10.13 1.34 2.61
CA LEU A 3 -11.33 0.55 2.33
C LEU A 3 -11.55 -0.41 3.48
N LYS A 4 -12.73 -0.35 4.10
CA LYS A 4 -13.22 -1.32 5.06
C LYS A 4 -14.32 -2.12 4.37
N ALA A 5 -14.16 -3.43 4.24
CA ALA A 5 -15.10 -4.29 3.54
C ALA A 5 -15.61 -5.41 4.47
N SER A 6 -16.94 -5.56 4.59
CA SER A 6 -17.58 -6.71 5.24
C SER A 6 -18.31 -7.53 4.19
N VAL A 7 -17.98 -8.81 4.08
CA VAL A 7 -18.60 -9.68 3.06
C VAL A 7 -19.88 -10.24 3.66
N GLY A 8 -21.03 -9.84 3.11
CA GLY A 8 -22.25 -10.64 3.29
C GLY A 8 -22.11 -11.88 2.40
N GLU A 9 -22.48 -13.05 2.90
CA GLU A 9 -22.46 -14.32 2.16
C GLU A 9 -23.34 -14.22 0.90
N CYS A 10 -22.75 -13.81 -0.22
CA CYS A 10 -23.33 -14.00 -1.54
C CYS A 10 -22.21 -14.00 -2.58
N GLN A 11 -21.70 -15.20 -2.89
CA GLN A 11 -20.92 -15.42 -4.10
C GLN A 11 -21.87 -15.30 -5.29
N LEU A 12 -21.79 -14.18 -6.01
CA LEU A 12 -22.53 -13.99 -7.24
C LEU A 12 -21.73 -14.58 -8.43
N PRO A 13 -22.42 -15.15 -9.43
CA PRO A 13 -21.81 -15.90 -10.55
C PRO A 13 -20.87 -15.08 -11.47
N ASN A 14 -20.76 -13.77 -11.27
CA ASN A 14 -19.94 -12.86 -12.09
C ASN A 14 -18.59 -12.46 -11.46
N GLY A 15 -18.17 -13.11 -10.36
CA GLY A 15 -16.85 -12.85 -9.72
C GLY A 15 -16.73 -11.51 -8.95
N LEU A 16 -17.81 -10.72 -8.91
CA LEU A 16 -17.97 -9.56 -8.04
C LEU A 16 -18.39 -10.04 -6.63
N ILE A 17 -17.58 -9.70 -5.63
CA ILE A 17 -17.93 -9.94 -4.23
C ILE A 17 -18.89 -8.83 -3.81
N GLY A 18 -20.12 -9.18 -3.44
CA GLY A 18 -21.07 -8.24 -2.83
C GLY A 18 -20.68 -7.89 -1.40
N ALA A 19 -19.65 -7.05 -1.23
CA ALA A 19 -19.19 -6.59 0.08
C ALA A 19 -19.83 -5.26 0.46
N ASN A 20 -20.29 -5.14 1.70
CA ASN A 20 -20.59 -3.84 2.29
C ASN A 20 -19.28 -3.07 2.44
N ILE A 21 -19.26 -1.83 1.96
CA ILE A 21 -18.04 -1.03 1.86
C ILE A 21 -18.18 0.23 2.69
N THR A 22 -17.14 0.55 3.47
CA THR A 22 -16.96 1.88 4.05
C THR A 22 -15.61 2.43 3.60
N ILE A 23 -15.62 3.64 3.04
CA ILE A 23 -14.44 4.32 2.52
C ILE A 23 -14.09 5.52 3.40
N PHE A 24 -12.81 5.64 3.73
CA PHE A 24 -12.29 6.72 4.56
C PHE A 24 -11.21 7.53 3.82
N ALA A 25 -11.32 8.85 3.91
CA ALA A 25 -10.33 9.81 3.46
C ALA A 25 -10.56 11.17 4.15
N ARG A 26 -9.60 12.10 4.05
CA ARG A 26 -9.70 13.42 4.70
C ARG A 26 -10.72 14.37 4.08
N ARG A 27 -11.06 14.19 2.80
CA ARG A 27 -11.93 15.11 2.04
C ARG A 27 -13.24 14.40 1.72
N GLN A 28 -14.35 15.00 2.11
CA GLN A 28 -15.69 14.43 1.90
C GLN A 28 -16.09 14.41 0.43
N GLN A 29 -15.86 15.50 -0.31
CA GLN A 29 -16.30 15.60 -1.72
C GLN A 29 -15.75 14.46 -2.62
N PRO A 30 -14.43 14.13 -2.63
CA PRO A 30 -13.96 12.95 -3.39
C PRO A 30 -14.51 11.61 -2.89
N LEU A 31 -14.86 11.51 -1.60
CA LEU A 31 -15.49 10.30 -1.06
C LEU A 31 -16.92 10.13 -1.55
N ASP A 32 -17.69 11.21 -1.65
CA ASP A 32 -19.07 11.15 -2.15
C ASP A 32 -19.09 10.70 -3.62
N VAL A 33 -18.20 11.25 -4.45
CA VAL A 33 -18.01 10.80 -5.84
C VAL A 33 -17.66 9.31 -5.90
N ALA A 34 -16.66 8.87 -5.11
CA ALA A 34 -16.27 7.47 -5.09
C ALA A 34 -17.38 6.54 -4.56
N ARG A 35 -18.16 6.99 -3.57
CA ARG A 35 -19.33 6.25 -3.07
C ARG A 35 -20.35 6.04 -4.17
N ASP A 36 -20.66 7.09 -4.93
CA ASP A 36 -21.67 7.03 -5.99
C ASP A 36 -21.20 6.13 -7.15
N GLU A 37 -19.91 6.16 -7.49
CA GLU A 37 -19.29 5.21 -8.45
C GLU A 37 -19.37 3.75 -7.97
N ILE A 38 -19.08 3.49 -6.69
CA ILE A 38 -19.17 2.13 -6.12
C ILE A 38 -20.63 1.66 -6.08
N LEU A 39 -21.57 2.54 -5.72
CA LEU A 39 -23.00 2.22 -5.72
C LEU A 39 -23.51 1.91 -7.13
N ALA A 40 -23.03 2.63 -8.15
CA ALA A 40 -23.38 2.36 -9.55
C ALA A 40 -22.85 0.99 -10.03
N ALA A 41 -21.74 0.52 -9.47
CA ALA A 41 -21.12 -0.77 -9.79
C ALA A 41 -21.48 -1.90 -8.81
N ARG A 42 -22.44 -1.68 -7.90
CA ARG A 42 -22.78 -2.65 -6.85
C ARG A 42 -23.36 -3.95 -7.43
N ALA A 43 -23.02 -5.07 -6.80
CA ALA A 43 -23.48 -6.38 -7.25
C ALA A 43 -24.91 -6.70 -6.77
N SER A 44 -25.33 -6.08 -5.65
CA SER A 44 -26.67 -6.20 -5.08
C SER A 44 -27.21 -4.84 -4.66
N THR A 45 -28.52 -4.63 -4.78
CA THR A 45 -29.19 -3.43 -4.28
C THR A 45 -29.18 -3.31 -2.76
N SER A 46 -28.96 -4.42 -2.05
CA SER A 46 -28.80 -4.47 -0.58
C SER A 46 -27.39 -4.10 -0.10
N GLN A 47 -26.43 -3.96 -1.00
CA GLN A 47 -25.04 -3.62 -0.64
C GLN A 47 -24.96 -2.20 -0.10
N GLU A 48 -24.48 -2.06 1.13
CA GLU A 48 -24.26 -0.77 1.77
C GLU A 48 -22.90 -0.18 1.39
N VAL A 49 -22.87 1.09 0.96
CA VAL A 49 -21.63 1.83 0.71
C VAL A 49 -21.66 3.13 1.51
N ARG A 50 -20.70 3.31 2.42
CA ARG A 50 -20.58 4.50 3.27
C ARG A 50 -19.31 5.29 2.94
N ALA A 51 -19.44 6.61 2.93
CA ALA A 51 -18.33 7.56 2.81
C ALA A 51 -18.17 8.34 4.10
N VAL A 52 -17.00 8.24 4.75
CA VAL A 52 -16.74 8.87 6.04
C VAL A 52 -15.45 9.68 5.99
N SER A 53 -15.57 11.00 6.13
CA SER A 53 -14.40 11.86 6.29
C SER A 53 -13.67 11.57 7.60
N LEU A 54 -12.38 11.25 7.51
CA LEU A 54 -11.53 10.91 8.65
C LEU A 54 -10.05 11.14 8.30
N ASP A 55 -9.34 11.83 9.19
CA ASP A 55 -7.87 11.80 9.17
C ASP A 55 -7.39 10.53 9.86
N LEU A 56 -6.80 9.63 9.08
CA LEU A 56 -6.30 8.35 9.56
C LEU A 56 -5.00 8.49 10.38
N ALA A 57 -4.37 9.67 10.37
CA ALA A 57 -3.23 9.99 11.22
C ALA A 57 -3.66 10.51 12.61
N ASP A 58 -4.95 10.56 12.92
CA ASP A 58 -5.50 10.86 14.25
C ASP A 58 -5.99 9.57 14.92
N ALA A 59 -5.14 8.98 15.77
CA ALA A 59 -5.43 7.69 16.40
C ALA A 59 -6.72 7.68 17.26
N PRO A 60 -6.99 8.70 18.12
CA PRO A 60 -8.26 8.80 18.84
C PRO A 60 -9.48 8.82 17.91
N GLN A 61 -9.44 9.60 16.82
CA GLN A 61 -10.56 9.65 15.86
C GLN A 61 -10.73 8.33 15.12
N VAL A 62 -9.64 7.68 14.69
CA VAL A 62 -9.70 6.36 14.05
C VAL A 62 -10.40 5.35 14.96
N LYS A 63 -10.03 5.29 16.25
CA LYS A 63 -10.68 4.41 17.23
C LYS A 63 -12.17 4.70 17.35
N LYS A 64 -12.54 5.97 17.55
CA LYS A 64 -13.94 6.39 17.70
C LYS A 64 -14.77 6.05 16.46
N ILE A 65 -14.30 6.44 15.28
CA ILE A 65 -15.06 6.31 14.03
C ILE A 65 -15.12 4.85 13.57
N PHE A 66 -14.07 4.04 13.74
CA PHE A 66 -14.15 2.62 13.40
C PHE A 66 -15.17 1.89 14.28
N GLY A 67 -15.21 2.21 15.58
CA GLY A 67 -16.16 1.66 16.54
C GLY A 67 -17.60 2.11 16.30
N SER A 68 -17.82 3.27 15.69
CA SER A 68 -19.17 3.74 15.34
C SER A 68 -19.69 3.20 14.01
N GLN A 69 -18.90 2.40 13.28
CA GLN A 69 -19.40 1.76 12.07
C GLN A 69 -20.38 0.64 12.43
N PRO A 70 -21.52 0.51 11.73
CA PRO A 70 -22.57 -0.43 12.12
C PRO A 70 -22.22 -1.89 11.88
N ARG A 71 -21.13 -2.15 11.13
CA ARG A 71 -20.61 -3.49 10.89
C ARG A 71 -19.13 -3.54 11.20
N LEU A 72 -18.72 -4.59 11.91
CA LEU A 72 -17.32 -4.99 11.96
C LEU A 72 -16.95 -5.57 10.60
N ALA A 73 -15.82 -5.16 10.05
CA ALA A 73 -15.43 -5.61 8.72
C ALA A 73 -14.54 -6.83 8.78
N ASP A 74 -14.57 -7.61 7.71
CA ASP A 74 -13.72 -8.80 7.56
C ASP A 74 -12.38 -8.44 6.91
N ALA A 75 -12.33 -7.35 6.13
CA ALA A 75 -11.12 -6.87 5.50
C ALA A 75 -10.89 -5.36 5.67
N LEU A 76 -9.62 -5.00 5.83
CA LEU A 76 -9.10 -3.64 5.91
C LEU A 76 -8.01 -3.43 4.86
N TYR A 77 -8.19 -2.47 3.96
CA TYR A 77 -7.16 -2.07 2.98
C TYR A 77 -6.59 -0.70 3.32
N CYS A 78 -5.33 -0.68 3.76
CA CYS A 78 -4.54 0.50 4.07
C CYS A 78 -3.92 1.08 2.78
N VAL A 79 -4.69 1.90 2.06
CA VAL A 79 -4.26 2.54 0.78
C VAL A 79 -4.04 4.05 0.92
N ALA A 80 -4.36 4.65 2.08
CA ALA A 80 -4.09 6.08 2.27
C ALA A 80 -2.57 6.33 2.32
N GLY A 81 -2.10 7.25 1.47
CA GLY A 81 -0.68 7.55 1.32
C GLY A 81 -0.40 8.22 -0.02
N GLY A 82 0.88 8.44 -0.30
CA GLY A 82 1.39 9.15 -1.47
C GLY A 82 2.50 10.10 -1.07
N THR A 83 3.16 10.67 -2.08
CA THR A 83 4.13 11.76 -1.91
C THR A 83 3.79 12.81 -2.94
N SER A 84 3.26 13.94 -2.49
CA SER A 84 2.80 15.00 -3.40
C SER A 84 3.63 16.27 -3.21
N THR A 85 4.18 16.44 -2.00
CA THR A 85 5.00 17.60 -1.64
C THR A 85 6.32 17.19 -0.98
N GLU A 86 6.46 15.92 -0.62
CA GLU A 86 7.57 15.39 0.20
C GLU A 86 8.68 14.75 -0.65
N THR A 87 8.78 15.15 -1.92
CA THR A 87 9.88 14.77 -2.82
C THR A 87 11.02 15.77 -2.68
N GLY A 88 12.23 15.30 -2.42
CA GLY A 88 13.40 16.15 -2.22
C GLY A 88 14.59 15.38 -1.69
N PHE A 89 15.77 15.99 -1.80
CA PHE A 89 16.97 15.48 -1.13
C PHE A 89 16.90 15.78 0.37
N LEU A 90 17.61 14.98 1.18
CA LEU A 90 17.54 15.12 2.64
C LEU A 90 17.95 16.51 3.13
N ALA A 91 18.93 17.14 2.47
CA ALA A 91 19.40 18.47 2.83
C ALA A 91 18.40 19.58 2.44
N ASP A 92 17.51 19.33 1.48
CA ASP A 92 16.62 20.34 0.91
C ASP A 92 15.17 20.19 1.45
N ILE A 93 14.79 19.01 1.94
CA ILE A 93 13.45 18.73 2.46
C ILE A 93 13.28 19.26 3.89
N SER A 94 12.11 19.84 4.21
CA SER A 94 11.86 20.34 5.55
C SER A 94 11.63 19.22 6.57
N PRO A 95 11.96 19.42 7.86
CA PRO A 95 11.60 18.47 8.92
C PRO A 95 10.09 18.20 9.00
N ILE A 96 9.28 19.21 8.69
CA ILE A 96 7.81 19.10 8.66
C ILE A 96 7.37 18.14 7.55
N ASP A 97 7.99 18.18 6.37
CA ASP A 97 7.66 17.27 5.26
C ASP A 97 8.09 15.83 5.57
N LEU A 98 9.20 15.63 6.28
CA LEU A 98 9.61 14.31 6.78
C LEU A 98 8.53 13.73 7.72
N GLU A 99 8.06 14.52 8.69
CA GLU A 99 7.00 14.10 9.60
C GLU A 99 5.70 13.84 8.82
N GLN A 100 5.29 14.76 7.95
CA GLN A 100 4.07 14.63 7.16
C GLN A 100 4.09 13.37 6.28
N CYS A 101 5.23 13.02 5.69
CA CYS A 101 5.35 11.81 4.88
C CYS A 101 5.08 10.55 5.72
N MET A 102 5.65 10.47 6.93
CA MET A 102 5.39 9.40 7.88
C MET A 102 3.93 9.39 8.34
N ARG A 103 3.35 10.55 8.63
CA ARG A 103 1.94 10.69 9.01
C ARG A 103 1.01 10.14 7.93
N LYS A 104 1.23 10.54 6.67
CA LYS A 104 0.36 10.21 5.52
C LYS A 104 0.48 8.74 5.08
N ASN A 105 1.65 8.12 5.22
CA ASN A 105 1.92 6.78 4.70
C ASN A 105 1.99 5.70 5.79
N TYR A 106 2.78 5.92 6.84
CA TYR A 106 3.01 4.94 7.90
C TYR A 106 1.93 5.00 8.98
N LEU A 107 1.71 6.16 9.61
CA LEU A 107 0.80 6.26 10.76
C LEU A 107 -0.65 5.99 10.38
N THR A 108 -1.10 6.43 9.21
CA THR A 108 -2.43 6.06 8.68
C THR A 108 -2.65 4.55 8.65
N SER A 109 -1.63 3.80 8.21
CA SER A 109 -1.66 2.33 8.13
C SER A 109 -1.57 1.70 9.52
N ALA A 110 -0.64 2.17 10.36
CA ALA A 110 -0.39 1.63 11.70
C ALA A 110 -1.60 1.80 12.63
N TYR A 111 -2.19 3.00 12.67
CA TYR A 111 -3.34 3.28 13.53
C TYR A 111 -4.58 2.50 13.09
N SER A 112 -4.85 2.48 11.78
CA SER A 112 -5.99 1.73 11.23
C SER A 112 -5.86 0.23 11.52
N ALA A 113 -4.69 -0.36 11.26
CA ALA A 113 -4.43 -1.78 11.51
C ALA A 113 -4.53 -2.12 13.00
N GLN A 114 -3.93 -1.31 13.89
CA GLN A 114 -3.97 -1.56 15.32
C GLN A 114 -5.40 -1.51 15.87
N VAL A 115 -6.18 -0.49 15.51
CA VAL A 115 -7.57 -0.35 15.96
C VAL A 115 -8.42 -1.51 15.46
N MET A 116 -8.33 -1.85 14.17
CA MET A 116 -9.10 -2.96 13.60
C MET A 116 -8.75 -4.29 14.26
N LEU A 117 -7.45 -4.57 14.44
CA LEU A 117 -6.99 -5.80 15.08
C LEU A 117 -7.51 -5.91 16.52
N LYS A 118 -7.53 -4.82 17.30
CA LYS A 118 -8.09 -4.80 18.65
C LYS A 118 -9.60 -5.10 18.64
N MET A 119 -10.35 -4.48 17.73
CA MET A 119 -11.81 -4.73 17.60
C MET A 119 -12.09 -6.18 17.24
N TRP A 120 -11.31 -6.74 16.33
CA TRP A 120 -11.36 -8.14 15.95
C TRP A 120 -11.08 -9.08 17.13
N MET A 121 -9.97 -8.88 17.84
CA MET A 121 -9.65 -9.71 18.99
C MET A 121 -10.73 -9.66 20.07
N GLU A 122 -11.39 -8.51 20.26
CA GLU A 122 -12.51 -8.40 21.20
C GLU A 122 -13.74 -9.17 20.72
N ASP A 123 -14.13 -9.01 19.46
CA ASP A 123 -15.23 -9.79 18.84
C ASP A 123 -14.97 -11.30 18.92
N ASP A 124 -13.71 -11.74 18.80
CA ASP A 124 -13.37 -13.16 18.96
C ASP A 124 -13.59 -13.66 20.39
N LYS A 125 -13.19 -12.90 21.40
CA LYS A 125 -13.42 -13.27 22.81
C LYS A 125 -14.91 -13.33 23.12
N GLU A 126 -15.66 -12.33 22.68
CA GLU A 126 -17.10 -12.30 22.89
C GLU A 126 -17.81 -13.47 22.17
N SER A 127 -17.39 -13.80 20.95
CA SER A 127 -17.91 -14.97 20.22
C SER A 127 -17.66 -16.29 20.95
N GLN A 128 -16.50 -16.43 21.61
CA GLN A 128 -16.20 -17.61 22.43
C GLN A 128 -17.08 -17.66 23.68
N ASN A 129 -17.30 -16.53 24.35
CA ASN A 129 -18.14 -16.45 25.55
C ASN A 129 -19.64 -16.68 25.26
N ARG A 130 -20.10 -16.37 24.05
CA ARG A 130 -21.53 -16.50 23.64
C ARG A 130 -21.95 -17.91 23.24
N SER A 131 -21.04 -18.87 23.03
CA SER A 131 -21.34 -20.04 22.21
C SER A 131 -21.62 -21.34 23.00
N GLN A 132 -22.90 -21.77 23.00
CA GLN A 132 -23.34 -23.18 23.05
C GLN A 132 -23.49 -23.79 21.63
N GLN A 133 -23.22 -23.02 20.56
CA GLN A 133 -23.28 -23.44 19.14
C GLN A 133 -21.90 -23.32 18.49
N THR A 134 -21.65 -24.13 17.45
CA THR A 134 -20.37 -24.13 16.71
C THR A 134 -20.13 -22.76 16.06
N PRO A 135 -19.06 -22.01 16.41
CA PRO A 135 -18.81 -20.69 15.84
C PRO A 135 -18.53 -20.80 14.34
N ILE A 136 -19.10 -19.92 13.52
CA ILE A 136 -18.67 -19.76 12.13
C ILE A 136 -17.24 -19.21 12.15
N HIS A 137 -16.31 -19.92 11.53
CA HIS A 137 -14.92 -19.50 11.43
C HIS A 137 -14.78 -18.27 10.53
N LYS A 138 -14.16 -17.20 11.03
CA LYS A 138 -14.02 -15.91 10.31
C LYS A 138 -12.63 -15.79 9.67
N VAL A 139 -12.57 -15.23 8.46
CA VAL A 139 -11.29 -14.85 7.84
C VAL A 139 -11.15 -13.34 7.91
N ARG A 140 -10.11 -12.85 8.58
CA ARG A 140 -9.85 -11.44 8.82
C ARG A 140 -8.58 -10.99 8.13
N GLN A 141 -8.66 -9.96 7.29
CA GLN A 141 -7.58 -9.61 6.37
C GLN A 141 -7.15 -8.15 6.49
N ILE A 142 -5.86 -7.90 6.70
CA ILE A 142 -5.29 -6.55 6.56
C ILE A 142 -4.40 -6.54 5.32
N VAL A 143 -4.67 -5.59 4.43
CA VAL A 143 -3.93 -5.37 3.19
C VAL A 143 -3.25 -4.02 3.26
N PHE A 144 -1.94 -4.01 3.37
CA PHE A 144 -1.14 -2.80 3.27
C PHE A 144 -0.80 -2.50 1.81
N VAL A 145 -0.92 -1.25 1.39
CA VAL A 145 -0.40 -0.79 0.09
C VAL A 145 0.84 0.06 0.33
N SER A 146 1.99 -0.60 0.25
CA SER A 146 3.31 0.03 0.33
C SER A 146 3.70 0.61 -1.04
N SER A 147 4.88 0.30 -1.56
CA SER A 147 5.41 0.70 -2.87
C SER A 147 6.65 -0.13 -3.19
N ALA A 148 6.96 -0.32 -4.48
CA ALA A 148 8.25 -0.84 -4.92
C ALA A 148 9.44 0.02 -4.41
N ALA A 149 9.20 1.31 -4.10
CA ALA A 149 10.17 2.19 -3.43
C ALA A 149 10.60 1.70 -2.04
N ALA A 150 9.91 0.73 -1.43
CA ALA A 150 10.36 0.06 -0.21
C ALA A 150 11.55 -0.91 -0.44
N PHE A 151 11.91 -1.16 -1.71
CA PHE A 151 13.00 -2.06 -2.09
C PHE A 151 14.16 -1.35 -2.81
N VAL A 152 13.98 -0.09 -3.18
CA VAL A 152 14.98 0.69 -3.90
C VAL A 152 14.94 2.13 -3.44
N GLY A 153 16.11 2.65 -3.03
CA GLY A 153 16.27 4.05 -2.66
C GLY A 153 16.72 4.87 -3.85
N PHE A 154 15.91 5.86 -4.25
CA PHE A 154 16.33 6.90 -5.17
C PHE A 154 16.56 8.22 -4.42
N PRO A 155 17.65 8.95 -4.72
CA PRO A 155 17.81 10.34 -4.27
C PRO A 155 16.59 11.16 -4.70
N GLY A 156 16.08 12.02 -3.81
CA GLY A 156 14.83 12.75 -4.01
C GLY A 156 13.58 12.05 -3.43
N TYR A 157 13.69 10.80 -2.98
CA TYR A 157 12.59 10.06 -2.34
C TYR A 157 12.85 9.70 -0.89
N ILE A 158 13.82 10.32 -0.23
CA ILE A 158 14.24 9.89 1.10
C ILE A 158 13.09 9.80 2.12
N ALA A 159 12.15 10.76 2.11
CA ALA A 159 10.97 10.72 2.98
C ALA A 159 10.02 9.57 2.61
N TYR A 160 9.70 9.45 1.32
CA TYR A 160 8.75 8.47 0.81
C TYR A 160 9.24 7.03 0.93
N THR A 161 10.47 6.76 0.49
CA THR A 161 11.13 5.44 0.64
C THR A 161 11.15 5.03 2.10
N THR A 162 11.56 5.91 3.02
CA THR A 162 11.61 5.60 4.46
C THR A 162 10.23 5.24 5.01
N ALA A 163 9.19 6.02 4.67
CA ALA A 163 7.83 5.75 5.12
C ALA A 163 7.28 4.42 4.56
N LYS A 164 7.58 4.09 3.30
CA LYS A 164 7.16 2.83 2.66
C LYS A 164 7.94 1.61 3.16
N CYS A 165 9.22 1.79 3.51
CA CYS A 165 10.00 0.80 4.26
C CYS A 165 9.39 0.53 5.64
N ALA A 166 8.95 1.57 6.36
CA ALA A 166 8.28 1.40 7.66
C ALA A 166 6.95 0.63 7.53
N VAL A 167 6.16 0.90 6.48
CA VAL A 167 4.93 0.12 6.17
C VAL A 167 5.27 -1.35 5.86
N ARG A 168 6.35 -1.61 5.11
CA ARG A 168 6.81 -2.97 4.86
C ARG A 168 7.16 -3.69 6.16
N ALA A 169 7.97 -3.06 7.02
CA ALA A 169 8.37 -3.63 8.29
C ALA A 169 7.16 -3.94 9.18
N LEU A 170 6.19 -3.02 9.24
CA LEU A 170 4.91 -3.24 9.92
C LEU A 170 4.19 -4.50 9.39
N ALA A 171 4.10 -4.66 8.08
CA ALA A 171 3.43 -5.81 7.47
C ALA A 171 4.17 -7.13 7.73
N ASP A 172 5.50 -7.15 7.59
CA ASP A 172 6.34 -8.32 7.85
C ASP A 172 6.22 -8.79 9.30
N THR A 173 6.29 -7.86 10.26
CA THR A 173 6.14 -8.17 11.69
C THR A 173 4.72 -8.60 12.02
N LEU A 174 3.72 -7.84 11.58
CA LEU A 174 2.31 -8.13 11.89
C LEU A 174 1.87 -9.47 11.28
N ARG A 175 2.46 -9.93 10.18
CA ARG A 175 2.20 -11.27 9.64
C ARG A 175 2.50 -12.37 10.65
N SER A 176 3.65 -12.28 11.34
CA SER A 176 4.04 -13.26 12.34
C SER A 176 3.14 -13.16 13.59
N GLU A 177 2.78 -11.94 14.00
CA GLU A 177 1.82 -11.75 15.09
C GLU A 177 0.43 -12.29 14.73
N ALA A 178 -0.02 -12.13 13.49
CA ALA A 178 -1.30 -12.65 13.00
C ALA A 178 -1.38 -14.18 13.09
N LEU A 179 -0.27 -14.90 12.87
CA LEU A 179 -0.20 -16.35 13.11
C LEU A 179 -0.41 -16.68 14.59
N ARG A 180 0.15 -15.88 15.50
CA ARG A 180 -0.04 -16.02 16.95
C ARG A 180 -1.48 -15.75 17.37
N TYR A 181 -2.19 -14.83 16.70
CA TYR A 181 -3.58 -14.48 17.02
C TYR A 181 -4.62 -15.40 16.37
N SER A 182 -4.24 -16.14 15.31
CA SER A 182 -5.14 -17.05 14.63
C SER A 182 -5.47 -18.25 15.50
N GLY A 183 -6.71 -18.73 15.41
CA GLY A 183 -7.21 -19.83 16.23
C GLY A 183 -8.57 -20.34 15.74
N PRO A 184 -9.31 -21.08 16.59
CA PRO A 184 -10.58 -21.70 16.20
C PRO A 184 -11.63 -20.70 15.70
N THR A 185 -11.68 -19.49 16.29
CA THR A 185 -12.65 -18.44 15.90
C THR A 185 -12.32 -17.78 14.57
N SER A 186 -11.06 -17.41 14.38
CA SER A 186 -10.65 -16.51 13.32
C SER A 186 -9.27 -16.86 12.79
N THR A 187 -9.12 -16.80 11.46
CA THR A 187 -7.81 -16.77 10.79
C THR A 187 -7.48 -15.33 10.42
N TYR A 188 -6.35 -14.83 10.90
CA TYR A 188 -5.84 -13.49 10.56
C TYR A 188 -4.81 -13.59 9.43
N ARG A 189 -5.02 -12.84 8.36
CA ARG A 189 -4.13 -12.81 7.18
C ARG A 189 -3.64 -11.40 6.93
N ILE A 190 -2.33 -11.26 6.75
CA ILE A 190 -1.69 -10.00 6.40
C ILE A 190 -1.20 -10.10 4.96
N HIS A 191 -1.42 -9.03 4.21
CA HIS A 191 -0.99 -8.87 2.83
C HIS A 191 -0.28 -7.53 2.69
N CYS A 192 0.74 -7.45 1.84
CA CYS A 192 1.46 -6.23 1.55
C CYS A 192 1.69 -6.13 0.04
N ALA A 193 1.08 -5.11 -0.57
CA ALA A 193 1.25 -4.79 -1.98
C ALA A 193 2.38 -3.77 -2.18
N PHE A 194 3.18 -4.02 -3.20
CA PHE A 194 4.32 -3.20 -3.59
C PHE A 194 4.18 -2.77 -5.05
N PRO A 195 3.17 -1.95 -5.39
CA PRO A 195 3.02 -1.48 -6.76
C PRO A 195 4.25 -0.67 -7.19
N SER A 196 4.65 -0.84 -8.45
CA SER A 196 5.54 0.10 -9.16
C SER A 196 4.76 1.37 -9.55
N ASN A 197 5.31 2.21 -10.42
CA ASN A 197 4.60 3.38 -10.94
C ASN A 197 3.35 2.99 -11.72
N PHE A 198 2.24 3.68 -11.42
CA PHE A 198 0.97 3.52 -12.11
C PHE A 198 0.27 4.87 -12.24
N ILE A 199 -0.58 5.00 -13.25
CA ILE A 199 -1.29 6.25 -13.53
C ILE A 199 -2.37 6.48 -12.47
N SER A 200 -2.18 7.57 -11.73
CA SER A 200 -3.10 8.10 -10.73
C SER A 200 -2.97 9.62 -10.66
N SER A 201 -3.95 10.32 -10.10
CA SER A 201 -3.84 11.77 -9.87
C SER A 201 -2.63 12.12 -9.00
N ALA A 202 -2.34 11.27 -8.00
CA ALA A 202 -1.18 11.45 -7.11
C ALA A 202 0.14 11.37 -7.88
N PHE A 203 0.28 10.39 -8.80
CA PHE A 203 1.46 10.28 -9.67
C PHE A 203 1.63 11.54 -10.54
N MET A 204 0.55 12.04 -11.14
CA MET A 204 0.59 13.26 -11.96
C MET A 204 1.04 14.50 -11.17
N ASP A 205 0.56 14.65 -9.94
CA ASP A 205 0.90 15.77 -9.08
C ASP A 205 2.35 15.68 -8.60
N GLU A 206 2.79 14.49 -8.21
CA GLU A 206 4.16 14.20 -7.79
C GLU A 206 5.18 14.51 -8.90
N GLN A 207 4.87 14.22 -10.17
CA GLN A 207 5.77 14.55 -11.30
C GLN A 207 6.07 16.05 -11.41
N LYS A 208 5.25 16.94 -10.84
CA LYS A 208 5.45 18.39 -10.92
C LYS A 208 6.61 18.87 -10.04
N SER A 209 6.77 18.27 -8.86
CA SER A 209 7.79 18.65 -7.86
C SER A 209 8.98 17.70 -7.76
N LYS A 210 8.86 16.49 -8.35
CA LYS A 210 9.90 15.46 -8.28
C LYS A 210 11.21 15.94 -8.92
N PRO A 211 12.37 15.81 -8.21
CA PRO A 211 13.67 16.18 -8.76
C PRO A 211 13.99 15.43 -10.06
N GLU A 212 14.68 16.10 -10.98
CA GLU A 212 15.00 15.54 -12.29
C GLU A 212 15.90 14.29 -12.19
N LEU A 213 16.84 14.27 -11.25
CA LEU A 213 17.64 13.07 -10.97
C LEU A 213 16.75 11.87 -10.61
N THR A 214 15.73 12.09 -9.77
CA THR A 214 14.78 11.05 -9.37
C THR A 214 13.99 10.55 -10.58
N LYS A 215 13.45 11.45 -11.41
CA LYS A 215 12.73 11.08 -12.65
C LYS A 215 13.59 10.23 -13.58
N ARG A 216 14.86 10.59 -13.75
CA ARG A 216 15.81 9.86 -14.60
C ARG A 216 16.12 8.46 -14.07
N MET A 217 16.29 8.31 -12.75
CA MET A 217 16.53 7.00 -12.13
C MET A 217 15.30 6.11 -12.18
N GLU A 218 14.13 6.70 -11.98
CA GLU A 218 12.85 6.01 -12.00
C GLU A 218 12.36 5.68 -13.42
N GLY A 219 12.87 6.37 -14.44
CA GLY A 219 12.45 6.21 -15.83
C GLY A 219 11.15 6.97 -16.17
N THR A 220 10.86 8.05 -15.46
CA THR A 220 9.61 8.84 -15.59
C THR A 220 9.81 10.21 -16.24
N THR A 221 10.88 10.38 -17.02
CA THR A 221 11.16 11.62 -17.79
C THR A 221 10.33 11.78 -19.06
N ALA A 222 9.68 10.70 -19.52
CA ALA A 222 8.85 10.72 -20.71
C ALA A 222 7.59 11.58 -20.52
N SER A 223 6.99 11.99 -21.64
CA SER A 223 5.72 12.73 -21.60
C SER A 223 4.62 11.94 -20.89
N MET A 224 3.66 12.63 -20.29
CA MET A 224 2.54 11.96 -19.62
C MET A 224 1.76 11.04 -20.56
N ALA A 225 1.62 11.41 -21.84
CA ALA A 225 0.96 10.58 -22.84
C ALA A 225 1.71 9.28 -23.16
N GLU A 226 3.05 9.28 -23.05
CA GLU A 226 3.87 8.08 -23.20
C GLU A 226 3.83 7.22 -21.93
N LEU A 227 3.94 7.86 -20.75
CA LEU A 227 3.84 7.17 -19.47
C LEU A 227 2.47 6.48 -19.33
N SER A 228 1.38 7.12 -19.76
CA SER A 228 0.06 6.49 -19.74
C SER A 228 -0.10 5.29 -20.67
N ARG A 229 0.77 5.12 -21.67
CA ARG A 229 0.79 3.90 -22.51
C ARG A 229 1.62 2.78 -21.91
N ARG A 230 2.63 3.12 -21.11
CA ARG A 230 3.59 2.16 -20.52
C ARG A 230 3.18 1.66 -19.15
N LEU A 231 2.63 2.55 -18.32
CA LEU A 231 2.29 2.27 -16.94
C LEU A 231 0.86 1.75 -16.81
N HIS A 232 0.64 0.87 -15.84
CA HIS A 232 -0.69 0.38 -15.51
C HIS A 232 -1.61 1.50 -15.01
N SER A 233 -2.92 1.33 -15.19
CA SER A 233 -3.93 2.16 -14.54
C SER A 233 -4.17 1.74 -13.09
N SER A 234 -4.68 2.67 -12.27
CA SER A 234 -5.11 2.38 -10.89
C SER A 234 -6.10 1.19 -10.81
N LYS A 235 -6.98 1.02 -11.82
CA LYS A 235 -7.94 -0.09 -11.89
C LYS A 235 -7.25 -1.45 -12.09
N GLN A 236 -6.24 -1.51 -12.96
CA GLN A 236 -5.47 -2.73 -13.21
C GLN A 236 -4.70 -3.16 -11.96
N VAL A 237 -4.01 -2.21 -11.31
CA VAL A 237 -3.28 -2.46 -10.06
C VAL A 237 -4.24 -2.94 -8.96
N ALA A 238 -5.38 -2.28 -8.76
CA ALA A 238 -6.39 -2.71 -7.79
C ALA A 238 -6.93 -4.12 -8.06
N SER A 239 -7.20 -4.44 -9.33
CA SER A 239 -7.68 -5.77 -9.74
C SER A 239 -6.65 -6.87 -9.43
N TYR A 240 -5.37 -6.59 -9.69
CA TYR A 240 -4.28 -7.49 -9.35
C TYR A 240 -4.19 -7.73 -7.84
N ILE A 241 -4.22 -6.66 -7.04
CA ILE A 241 -4.15 -6.75 -5.58
C ILE A 241 -5.30 -7.61 -5.05
N ILE A 242 -6.54 -7.35 -5.48
CA ILE A 242 -7.71 -8.13 -5.05
C ILE A 242 -7.55 -9.61 -5.41
N ALA A 243 -7.08 -9.92 -6.62
CA ALA A 243 -6.85 -11.30 -7.05
C ALA A 243 -5.77 -12.00 -6.19
N ALA A 244 -4.69 -11.30 -5.84
CA ALA A 244 -3.62 -11.83 -5.01
C ALA A 244 -4.05 -12.04 -3.54
N VAL A 245 -4.82 -11.11 -2.98
CA VAL A 245 -5.42 -11.24 -1.65
C VAL A 245 -6.33 -12.47 -1.58
N ARG A 246 -7.12 -12.75 -2.63
CA ARG A 246 -7.97 -13.96 -2.73
C ARG A 246 -7.15 -15.25 -2.76
N ARG A 247 -6.00 -15.26 -3.45
CA ARG A 247 -5.07 -16.42 -3.43
C ARG A 247 -4.38 -16.59 -2.08
N GLY A 248 -4.34 -15.54 -1.27
CA GLY A 248 -3.68 -15.58 0.02
C GLY A 248 -2.25 -15.09 0.04
N ASP A 249 -1.82 -14.41 -1.02
CA ASP A 249 -0.43 -14.01 -1.22
C ASP A 249 -0.04 -12.95 -0.18
N PHE A 250 1.06 -13.17 0.55
CA PHE A 250 1.59 -12.15 1.46
C PHE A 250 2.19 -10.97 0.68
N ALA A 251 3.20 -11.23 -0.14
CA ALA A 251 3.87 -10.20 -0.94
C ALA A 251 3.24 -10.10 -2.33
N ILE A 252 2.61 -8.96 -2.61
CA ILE A 252 1.85 -8.71 -3.83
C ILE A 252 2.63 -7.73 -4.71
N CYS A 253 3.21 -8.24 -5.80
CA CYS A 253 3.96 -7.44 -6.77
C CYS A 253 3.24 -7.52 -8.12
N SER A 254 2.50 -6.47 -8.49
CA SER A 254 1.73 -6.40 -9.75
C SER A 254 2.61 -6.35 -10.99
N GLU A 255 3.79 -5.74 -10.88
CA GLU A 255 4.72 -5.53 -11.97
C GLU A 255 5.99 -6.39 -11.82
N LEU A 256 6.63 -6.70 -12.95
CA LEU A 256 7.91 -7.44 -12.97
C LEU A 256 9.01 -6.67 -12.22
N GLU A 257 9.04 -5.35 -12.32
CA GLU A 257 10.02 -4.51 -11.62
C GLU A 257 9.94 -4.69 -10.09
N ALA A 258 8.73 -4.53 -9.53
CA ALA A 258 8.48 -4.77 -8.11
C ALA A 258 8.80 -6.22 -7.71
N ALA A 259 8.46 -7.18 -8.56
CA ALA A 259 8.73 -8.59 -8.34
C ALA A 259 10.24 -8.89 -8.23
N VAL A 260 11.03 -8.29 -9.11
CA VAL A 260 12.49 -8.45 -9.18
C VAL A 260 13.17 -7.74 -8.00
N LEU A 261 12.70 -6.55 -7.64
CA LEU A 261 13.19 -5.80 -6.48
C LEU A 261 12.87 -6.53 -5.17
N PHE A 262 11.65 -7.07 -5.02
CA PHE A 262 11.26 -7.87 -3.86
C PHE A 262 12.16 -9.10 -3.69
N ALA A 263 12.40 -9.85 -4.77
CA ALA A 263 13.26 -11.03 -4.74
C ALA A 263 14.67 -10.71 -4.23
N ASN A 264 15.21 -9.56 -4.62
CA ASN A 264 16.53 -9.10 -4.14
C ASN A 264 16.53 -8.66 -2.66
N MET A 265 15.39 -8.21 -2.14
CA MET A 265 15.26 -7.70 -0.76
C MET A 265 14.35 -8.57 0.11
N ILE A 266 14.24 -9.87 -0.17
CA ILE A 266 13.23 -10.73 0.45
C ILE A 266 13.36 -10.83 1.98
N GLY A 267 14.59 -10.90 2.50
CA GLY A 267 14.84 -11.03 3.94
C GLY A 267 14.05 -12.19 4.56
N PRO A 268 13.39 -12.00 5.72
CA PRO A 268 12.55 -13.01 6.35
C PRO A 268 11.11 -13.04 5.80
N SER A 269 10.77 -12.21 4.82
CA SER A 269 9.45 -12.22 4.19
C SER A 269 9.21 -13.57 3.49
N PRO A 270 8.00 -14.13 3.52
CA PRO A 270 7.68 -15.34 2.76
C PRO A 270 7.97 -15.17 1.27
N MET A 271 8.60 -16.19 0.68
CA MET A 271 8.74 -16.27 -0.76
C MET A 271 7.38 -16.46 -1.44
N ARG A 272 7.28 -15.99 -2.68
CA ARG A 272 6.08 -16.10 -3.49
C ARG A 272 6.00 -17.52 -4.06
N GLY A 273 4.85 -18.16 -3.87
CA GLY A 273 4.67 -19.56 -4.27
C GLY A 273 5.69 -20.48 -3.61
N LEU A 274 6.38 -21.31 -4.40
CA LEU A 274 7.45 -22.20 -3.93
C LEU A 274 8.81 -21.51 -3.80
N GLY A 275 8.92 -20.21 -4.11
CA GLY A 275 10.16 -19.43 -4.00
C GLY A 275 11.23 -19.70 -5.05
N ILE A 276 11.02 -20.65 -5.97
CA ILE A 276 11.95 -20.95 -7.07
C ILE A 276 12.20 -19.73 -7.94
N VAL A 277 11.14 -19.02 -8.34
CA VAL A 277 11.25 -17.80 -9.15
C VAL A 277 12.00 -16.71 -8.40
N ASP A 278 11.67 -16.50 -7.11
CA ASP A 278 12.34 -15.50 -6.27
C ASP A 278 13.84 -15.81 -6.13
N LEU A 279 14.22 -17.08 -5.98
CA LEU A 279 15.61 -17.50 -5.90
C LEU A 279 16.39 -17.11 -7.18
N PHE A 280 15.87 -17.45 -8.36
CA PHE A 280 16.53 -17.12 -9.62
C PHE A 280 16.62 -15.61 -9.85
N LEU A 281 15.53 -14.88 -9.56
CA LEU A 281 15.53 -13.42 -9.66
C LEU A 281 16.52 -12.79 -8.68
N ALA A 282 16.64 -13.31 -7.46
CA ALA A 282 17.60 -12.82 -6.47
C ALA A 282 19.06 -13.02 -6.95
N LEU A 283 19.38 -14.19 -7.52
CA LEU A 283 20.70 -14.47 -8.08
C LEU A 283 21.02 -13.54 -9.27
N LEU A 284 20.08 -13.40 -10.20
CA LEU A 284 20.19 -12.49 -11.35
C LEU A 284 20.44 -11.05 -10.88
N MET A 285 19.66 -10.58 -9.91
CA MET A 285 19.77 -9.23 -9.39
C MET A 285 21.08 -8.98 -8.68
N ARG A 286 21.50 -9.91 -7.82
CA ARG A 286 22.70 -9.77 -7.00
C ARG A 286 23.98 -9.80 -7.84
N PHE A 287 24.07 -10.72 -8.80
CA PHE A 287 25.33 -10.96 -9.52
C PHE A 287 25.43 -10.25 -10.86
N ILE A 288 24.31 -9.89 -11.50
CA ILE A 288 24.32 -9.29 -12.84
C ILE A 288 23.81 -7.85 -12.79
N PHE A 289 22.60 -7.63 -12.31
CA PHE A 289 21.96 -6.31 -12.43
C PHE A 289 22.55 -5.26 -11.48
N TRP A 290 22.58 -5.51 -10.17
CA TRP A 290 22.97 -4.51 -9.18
C TRP A 290 24.41 -4.02 -9.29
N PRO A 291 25.42 -4.86 -9.60
CA PRO A 291 26.79 -4.37 -9.81
C PRO A 291 26.88 -3.30 -10.91
N ILE A 292 26.05 -3.41 -11.95
CA ILE A 292 25.99 -2.45 -13.07
C ILE A 292 25.09 -1.26 -12.70
N ALA A 293 23.87 -1.53 -12.24
CA ALA A 293 22.87 -0.52 -11.92
C ALA A 293 23.35 0.43 -10.80
N ARG A 294 23.98 -0.10 -9.75
CA ARG A 294 24.54 0.71 -8.66
C ARG A 294 25.59 1.69 -9.18
N ARG A 295 26.56 1.22 -9.96
CA ARG A 295 27.61 2.08 -10.55
C ARG A 295 27.00 3.15 -11.45
N ARG A 296 25.98 2.79 -12.23
CA ARG A 296 25.25 3.75 -13.07
C ARG A 296 24.51 4.79 -12.23
N PHE A 297 23.85 4.39 -11.14
CA PHE A 297 23.16 5.30 -10.22
C PHE A 297 24.15 6.23 -9.52
N ASP A 298 25.26 5.71 -9.00
CA ASP A 298 26.34 6.49 -8.41
C ASP A 298 26.87 7.55 -9.40
N ALA A 299 27.15 7.15 -10.64
CA ALA A 299 27.60 8.06 -11.69
C ALA A 299 26.57 9.15 -12.04
N MET A 300 25.27 8.82 -12.02
CA MET A 300 24.20 9.79 -12.21
C MET A 300 24.16 10.82 -11.09
N CYS A 301 24.32 10.41 -9.83
CA CYS A 301 24.41 11.32 -8.67
C CYS A 301 25.62 12.26 -8.79
N VAL A 302 26.80 11.73 -9.14
CA VAL A 302 28.02 12.53 -9.31
C VAL A 302 27.81 13.58 -10.41
N LYS A 303 27.25 13.17 -11.57
CA LYS A 303 26.97 14.08 -12.68
C LYS A 303 25.95 15.16 -12.33
N ASP A 304 24.93 14.82 -11.54
CA ASP A 304 23.93 15.78 -11.05
C ASP A 304 24.59 16.83 -10.14
N GLY A 305 25.42 16.38 -9.20
CA GLY A 305 26.17 17.26 -8.30
C GLY A 305 27.15 18.19 -9.02
N THR A 306 27.84 17.74 -10.07
CA THR A 306 28.72 18.63 -10.87
C THR A 306 27.94 19.63 -11.71
N SER A 307 26.78 19.23 -12.25
CA SER A 307 25.89 20.12 -13.02
C SER A 307 25.30 21.22 -12.14
N ARG A 308 24.94 20.91 -10.89
CA ARG A 308 24.47 21.89 -9.92
C ARG A 308 25.53 22.95 -9.59
N LYS A 309 26.76 22.53 -9.29
CA LYS A 309 27.88 23.45 -8.98
C LYS A 309 28.24 24.37 -10.14
N THR A 310 28.18 23.86 -11.38
CA THR A 310 28.46 24.66 -12.57
C THR A 310 27.37 25.70 -12.83
N HIS A 311 26.10 25.35 -12.62
CA HIS A 311 25.00 26.31 -12.69
C HIS A 311 25.11 27.39 -11.58
N GLU A 312 25.39 26.99 -10.34
CA GLU A 312 25.56 27.93 -9.21
C GLU A 312 26.76 28.88 -9.43
N ALA A 313 27.81 28.45 -10.12
CA ALA A 313 28.96 29.31 -10.45
C ALA A 313 28.72 30.26 -11.64
N SER A 314 27.64 30.06 -12.40
CA SER A 314 27.30 30.85 -13.60
C SER A 314 26.22 31.89 -13.38
N VAL A 315 25.64 31.93 -12.18
CA VAL A 315 24.59 32.88 -11.73
C VAL A 315 25.21 33.84 -10.71
#